data_AF-A0A1C9JB41-F1
#
_entry.id   AF-A0A1C9JB41-F1
#
_cell.length_a   1.000
_cell.length_b   1.000
_cell.length_c   1.000
_cell.angle_alpha   90.00
_cell.angle_beta   90.00
_cell.angle_gamma   90.00
#
_symmetry.space_group_name_H-M   'P 1'
#
loop_
_entity.id
_entity.type
_entity.pdbx_description
1 polymer ?
#
loop_
_entity_poly.entity_id
_entity_poly.type
_entity_poly.pdbx_seq_one_letter_code
_entity_poly.pdbx_strand_id
1 'polypeptide(L)'
;MLSKKIIISWKYSYQKLEKLQKKIKYKKNKRACRNLQRLLQKTSFIQLLVVKDCILSEKKCEKYNLLLQLWILCLLPIVNVHYSNSARAAAFAEIQYVFILKFENFFNEKNKYWLLSNILIEKKFFFIWLKRKNIGIEDTQFKRILENLSFRSNLNFIDYNGLIILPFKTFPKFKIIKSSIIKSPLLQIKFAKLYSIKEGLNLLYWRQNYKKELKRCLKINQPIDHIIETLKKKNLVSQRSPPLRGEQQLFYKIWHWLKKKHRNKSSKWLYQHYWQKSTSTKWIFSMENSNLSMYKPM
;
A
#
# COMPACT_ATOMS: atom_id res chain seq x y z
N MET A 1 46.15 -5.39 -19.05
CA MET A 1 44.88 -5.65 -19.77
C MET A 1 43.80 -4.71 -19.23
N LEU A 2 43.41 -3.68 -19.98
CA LEU A 2 42.30 -2.80 -19.59
C LEU A 2 40.98 -3.56 -19.77
N SER A 3 40.33 -3.94 -18.67
CA SER A 3 39.02 -4.59 -18.72
C SER A 3 38.01 -3.65 -19.38
N LYS A 4 37.48 -4.02 -20.56
CA LYS A 4 36.39 -3.28 -21.20
C LYS A 4 35.25 -3.15 -20.20
N LYS A 5 34.92 -1.92 -19.80
CA LYS A 5 33.80 -1.64 -18.89
C LYS A 5 32.51 -2.03 -19.60
N ILE A 6 31.90 -3.14 -19.19
CA ILE A 6 30.63 -3.59 -19.74
C ILE A 6 29.53 -2.63 -19.23
N ILE A 7 29.00 -1.79 -20.12
CA ILE A 7 27.86 -0.93 -19.81
C ILE A 7 26.57 -1.73 -20.00
N ILE A 8 25.89 -2.03 -18.90
CA ILE A 8 24.60 -2.72 -18.94
C ILE A 8 23.51 -1.72 -19.35
N SER A 9 22.84 -1.98 -20.48
CA SER A 9 21.66 -1.22 -20.88
C SER A 9 20.42 -1.68 -20.09
N TRP A 10 20.07 -0.93 -19.05
CA TRP A 10 18.89 -1.21 -18.22
C TRP A 10 17.58 -1.11 -19.00
N LYS A 11 17.48 -0.14 -19.92
CA LYS A 11 16.31 0.05 -20.79
C LYS A 11 16.03 -1.22 -21.60
N TYR A 12 17.06 -1.81 -22.18
CA TYR A 12 16.94 -3.05 -22.95
C TYR A 12 16.53 -4.25 -22.08
N SER A 13 17.06 -4.32 -20.86
CA SER A 13 16.72 -5.38 -19.90
C SER A 13 15.24 -5.34 -19.51
N TYR A 14 14.69 -4.14 -19.22
CA TYR A 14 13.26 -3.97 -18.94
C TYR A 14 12.40 -4.31 -20.16
N GLN A 15 12.78 -3.87 -21.37
CA GLN A 15 12.04 -4.23 -22.59
C GLN A 15 11.97 -5.75 -22.82
N LYS A 16 13.05 -6.49 -22.52
CA LYS A 16 13.03 -7.95 -22.59
C LYS A 16 12.13 -8.59 -21.53
N LEU A 17 12.18 -8.09 -20.30
CA LEU A 17 11.28 -8.52 -19.23
C LEU A 17 9.81 -8.35 -19.64
N GLU A 18 9.43 -7.17 -20.14
CA GLU A 18 8.07 -6.90 -20.62
C GLU A 18 7.66 -7.83 -21.77
N LYS A 19 8.55 -8.08 -22.73
CA LYS A 19 8.29 -9.03 -23.83
C LYS A 19 8.00 -10.44 -23.30
N LEU A 20 8.77 -10.92 -22.31
CA LEU A 20 8.53 -12.23 -21.68
C LEU A 20 7.23 -12.24 -20.89
N GLN A 21 6.95 -11.19 -20.12
CA GLN A 21 5.71 -11.05 -19.35
C GLN A 21 4.48 -11.02 -20.26
N LYS A 22 4.53 -10.31 -21.39
CA LYS A 22 3.48 -10.36 -22.43
C LYS A 22 3.28 -11.79 -22.94
N LYS A 23 4.35 -12.52 -23.25
CA LYS A 23 4.26 -13.93 -23.67
C LYS A 23 3.63 -14.83 -22.60
N ILE A 24 3.93 -14.61 -21.32
CA ILE A 24 3.32 -15.34 -20.20
C ILE A 24 1.80 -15.06 -20.14
N LYS A 25 1.40 -13.78 -20.19
CA LYS A 25 0.00 -13.34 -20.08
C LYS A 25 -0.93 -14.00 -21.11
N TYR A 26 -0.50 -14.09 -22.37
CA TYR A 26 -1.34 -14.58 -23.46
C TYR A 26 -1.28 -16.12 -23.66
N LYS A 27 -0.51 -16.86 -22.85
CA LYS A 27 -0.34 -18.30 -23.08
C LYS A 27 -1.45 -19.12 -22.43
N LYS A 28 -2.34 -19.69 -23.25
CA LYS A 28 -3.41 -20.61 -22.80
C LYS A 28 -2.88 -21.92 -22.19
N ASN A 29 -1.79 -22.47 -22.74
CA ASN A 29 -1.24 -23.75 -22.29
C ASN A 29 -0.44 -23.61 -20.97
N LYS A 30 -0.89 -24.29 -19.92
CA LYS A 30 -0.26 -24.27 -18.57
C LYS A 30 1.21 -24.74 -18.57
N ARG A 31 1.58 -25.73 -19.38
CA ARG A 31 2.96 -26.23 -19.46
C ARG A 31 3.88 -25.20 -20.13
N ALA A 32 3.44 -24.62 -21.23
CA ALA A 32 4.18 -23.58 -21.92
C ALA A 32 4.36 -22.32 -21.07
N CYS A 33 3.32 -21.92 -20.33
CA CYS A 33 3.40 -20.82 -19.37
C CYS A 33 4.46 -21.10 -18.28
N ARG A 34 4.46 -22.30 -17.67
CA ARG A 34 5.49 -22.71 -16.70
C ARG A 34 6.90 -22.67 -17.28
N ASN A 35 7.08 -23.09 -18.54
CA ASN A 35 8.38 -23.03 -19.19
C ASN A 35 8.86 -21.58 -19.37
N LEU A 36 7.96 -20.66 -19.75
CA LEU A 36 8.29 -19.23 -19.84
C LEU A 36 8.61 -18.60 -18.49
N GLN A 37 7.89 -18.98 -17.41
CA GLN A 37 8.21 -18.54 -16.05
C GLN A 37 9.61 -19.01 -15.63
N ARG A 38 9.95 -20.28 -15.88
CA ARG A 38 11.29 -20.82 -15.61
C ARG A 38 12.38 -20.12 -16.43
N LEU A 39 12.10 -19.83 -17.71
CA LEU A 39 13.01 -19.07 -18.56
C LEU A 39 13.26 -17.69 -17.96
N LEU A 40 12.21 -16.96 -17.58
CA LEU A 40 12.31 -15.64 -16.95
C LEU A 40 13.20 -15.69 -15.71
N GLN A 41 12.99 -16.67 -14.82
CA GLN A 41 13.77 -16.82 -13.59
C GLN A 41 15.25 -17.12 -13.83
N LYS A 42 15.56 -17.91 -14.87
CA LYS A 42 16.94 -18.30 -15.21
C LYS A 42 17.68 -17.26 -16.06
N THR A 43 16.98 -16.22 -16.52
CA THR A 43 17.54 -15.23 -17.41
C THR A 43 18.43 -14.25 -16.63
N SER A 44 19.73 -14.25 -16.94
CA SER A 44 20.76 -13.50 -16.19
C SER A 44 20.47 -11.99 -16.08
N PHE A 45 20.07 -11.33 -17.15
CA PHE A 45 19.77 -9.88 -17.10
C PHE A 45 18.54 -9.55 -16.24
N ILE A 46 17.60 -10.49 -16.07
CA ILE A 46 16.44 -10.30 -15.18
C ILE A 46 16.87 -10.51 -13.73
N GLN A 47 17.73 -11.49 -13.47
CA GLN A 47 18.34 -11.65 -12.14
C GLN A 47 19.14 -10.41 -11.75
N LEU A 48 19.91 -9.84 -12.68
CA LEU A 48 20.65 -8.58 -12.47
C LEU A 48 19.72 -7.39 -12.22
N LEU A 49 18.57 -7.31 -12.90
CA LEU A 49 17.55 -6.29 -12.62
C LEU A 49 17.05 -6.40 -11.17
N VAL A 50 16.73 -7.61 -10.71
CA VAL A 50 16.28 -7.83 -9.33
C VAL A 50 17.37 -7.46 -8.32
N VAL A 51 18.63 -7.83 -8.58
CA VAL A 51 19.77 -7.45 -7.72
C VAL A 51 19.94 -5.93 -7.67
N LYS A 52 19.86 -5.25 -8.83
CA LYS A 52 19.91 -3.79 -8.92
C LYS A 52 18.80 -3.15 -8.07
N ASP A 53 17.56 -3.62 -8.20
CA ASP A 53 16.43 -3.09 -7.43
C ASP A 53 16.61 -3.32 -5.93
N CYS A 54 17.18 -4.45 -5.51
CA CYS A 54 17.54 -4.69 -4.10
C CYS A 54 18.62 -3.71 -3.60
N ILE A 55 19.67 -3.45 -4.38
CA ILE A 55 20.74 -2.50 -4.03
C ILE A 55 20.17 -1.08 -3.91
N LEU A 56 19.38 -0.63 -4.89
CA LEU A 56 18.78 0.71 -4.89
C LEU A 56 17.75 0.93 -3.78
N SER A 57 17.15 -0.14 -3.26
CA SER A 57 16.21 -0.08 -2.14
C SER A 57 16.87 -0.31 -0.78
N GLU A 58 18.21 -0.38 -0.73
CA GLU A 58 19.00 -0.64 0.48
C GLU A 58 18.56 -1.92 1.23
N LYS A 59 18.01 -2.89 0.48
CA LYS A 59 17.53 -4.15 1.05
C LYS A 59 18.64 -5.20 1.06
N LYS A 60 18.60 -6.07 2.07
CA LYS A 60 19.47 -7.25 2.11
C LYS A 60 19.21 -8.15 0.91
N CYS A 61 20.24 -8.33 0.07
CA CYS A 61 20.25 -9.19 -1.11
C CYS A 61 20.39 -10.68 -0.73
N GLU A 62 19.54 -11.18 0.16
CA GLU A 62 19.51 -12.60 0.50
C GLU A 62 19.00 -13.40 -0.70
N LYS A 63 19.64 -14.55 -0.97
CA LYS A 63 19.29 -15.45 -2.09
C LYS A 63 17.79 -15.72 -2.19
N TYR A 64 17.12 -15.86 -1.05
CA TYR A 64 15.68 -16.09 -1.00
C TYR A 64 14.87 -14.87 -1.44
N ASN A 65 15.22 -13.66 -1.00
CA ASN A 65 14.50 -12.44 -1.38
C ASN A 65 14.59 -12.22 -2.89
N LEU A 66 15.77 -12.47 -3.48
CA LEU A 66 15.96 -12.45 -4.93
C LEU A 66 15.02 -13.45 -5.63
N LEU A 67 14.93 -14.68 -5.10
CA LEU A 67 14.04 -15.70 -5.66
C LEU A 67 12.55 -15.31 -5.53
N LEU A 68 12.16 -14.70 -4.41
CA LEU A 68 10.81 -14.19 -4.18
C LEU A 68 10.45 -13.08 -5.18
N GLN A 69 11.35 -12.11 -5.39
CA GLN A 69 11.17 -11.06 -6.39
C GLN A 69 11.04 -11.62 -7.81
N LEU A 70 11.84 -12.62 -8.17
CA LEU A 70 11.72 -13.30 -9.47
C LEU A 70 10.34 -13.97 -9.64
N TRP A 71 9.82 -14.61 -8.59
CA TRP A 71 8.46 -15.17 -8.62
C TRP A 71 7.37 -14.11 -8.71
N ILE A 72 7.54 -12.97 -8.02
CA ILE A 72 6.66 -11.80 -8.17
C ILE A 72 6.61 -11.38 -9.64
N LEU A 73 7.77 -11.22 -10.30
CA LEU A 73 7.85 -10.87 -11.72
C LEU A 73 7.20 -11.90 -12.66
N CYS A 74 7.31 -13.20 -12.33
CA CYS A 74 6.67 -14.28 -13.08
C CYS A 74 5.14 -14.28 -12.97
N LEU A 75 4.61 -13.96 -11.78
CA LEU A 75 3.17 -14.01 -11.51
C LEU A 75 2.45 -12.73 -11.92
N LEU A 76 3.15 -11.58 -11.87
CA LEU A 76 2.60 -10.28 -12.24
C LEU A 76 1.81 -10.25 -13.56
N PRO A 77 2.28 -10.82 -14.69
CA PRO A 77 1.50 -10.85 -15.93
C PRO A 77 0.25 -11.72 -15.90
N ILE A 78 0.16 -12.66 -14.95
CA ILE A 78 -0.98 -13.57 -14.78
C ILE A 78 -2.06 -12.91 -13.92
N VAL A 79 -1.65 -12.10 -12.95
CA VAL A 79 -2.61 -11.30 -12.19
C VAL A 79 -3.18 -10.26 -13.15
N ASN A 80 -4.50 -10.23 -13.30
CA ASN A 80 -5.21 -9.11 -13.91
C ASN A 80 -5.14 -7.91 -12.96
N VAL A 81 -3.94 -7.43 -12.66
CA VAL A 81 -3.81 -6.14 -12.00
C VAL A 81 -4.07 -5.09 -13.05
N HIS A 82 -5.35 -4.72 -13.17
CA HIS A 82 -5.76 -3.50 -13.83
C HIS A 82 -5.26 -2.31 -12.98
N TYR A 83 -3.95 -2.10 -12.91
CA TYR A 83 -3.30 -1.00 -12.18
C TYR A 83 -3.36 0.34 -12.94
N SER A 84 -4.19 0.48 -13.97
CA SER A 84 -4.38 1.78 -14.62
C SER A 84 -5.18 2.71 -13.69
N ASN A 85 -4.46 3.40 -12.81
CA ASN A 85 -4.98 4.37 -11.85
C ASN A 85 -5.80 5.48 -12.54
N SER A 86 -5.49 5.83 -13.79
CA SER A 86 -6.18 6.89 -14.55
C SER A 86 -7.62 6.51 -14.93
N ALA A 87 -7.83 5.35 -15.56
CA ALA A 87 -9.17 4.88 -15.93
C ALA A 87 -10.05 4.59 -14.70
N ARG A 88 -9.42 4.20 -13.58
CA ARG A 88 -10.12 3.98 -12.32
C ARG A 88 -10.63 5.30 -11.74
N ALA A 89 -9.82 6.35 -11.66
CA ALA A 89 -10.24 7.63 -11.08
C ALA A 89 -11.52 8.19 -11.73
N ALA A 90 -11.63 8.11 -13.06
CA ALA A 90 -12.86 8.48 -13.78
C ALA A 90 -14.05 7.59 -13.41
N ALA A 91 -13.84 6.28 -13.26
CA ALA A 91 -14.86 5.35 -12.78
C ALA A 91 -15.33 5.63 -11.34
N PHE A 92 -14.57 6.42 -10.55
CA PHE A 92 -14.98 6.84 -9.21
C PHE A 92 -15.95 8.00 -9.16
N ALA A 93 -16.13 8.75 -10.25
CA ALA A 93 -17.00 9.93 -10.27
C ALA A 93 -18.49 9.58 -10.04
N GLU A 94 -18.93 8.39 -10.46
CA GLU A 94 -20.34 7.97 -10.39
C GLU A 94 -20.62 6.92 -9.31
N ILE A 95 -19.66 6.64 -8.43
CA ILE A 95 -19.87 5.62 -7.40
C ILE A 95 -20.77 6.19 -6.31
N GLN A 96 -21.82 5.45 -5.98
CA GLN A 96 -22.69 5.77 -4.84
C GLN A 96 -22.42 4.84 -3.66
N TYR A 97 -21.94 3.63 -3.91
CA TYR A 97 -21.74 2.61 -2.88
C TYR A 97 -20.39 1.94 -2.99
N VAL A 98 -19.84 1.57 -1.84
CA VAL A 98 -18.57 0.83 -1.74
C VAL A 98 -18.75 -0.35 -0.82
N PHE A 99 -18.45 -1.54 -1.32
CA PHE A 99 -18.43 -2.75 -0.53
C PHE A 99 -16.99 -3.09 -0.15
N ILE A 100 -16.69 -3.07 1.14
CA ILE A 100 -15.36 -3.34 1.68
C ILE A 100 -15.33 -4.75 2.23
N LEU A 101 -14.34 -5.52 1.79
CA LEU A 101 -14.07 -6.88 2.21
C LEU A 101 -12.70 -6.99 2.85
N LYS A 102 -12.60 -7.79 3.91
CA LYS A 102 -11.35 -8.27 4.48
C LYS A 102 -11.42 -9.77 4.63
N PHE A 103 -10.39 -10.45 4.18
CA PHE A 103 -10.24 -11.88 4.40
C PHE A 103 -9.32 -12.16 5.58
N GLU A 104 -9.53 -13.30 6.22
CA GLU A 104 -8.65 -13.83 7.25
C GLU A 104 -8.24 -15.25 6.89
N ASN A 105 -7.15 -15.72 7.50
CA ASN A 105 -6.67 -17.09 7.32
C ASN A 105 -6.50 -17.50 5.85
N PHE A 106 -5.98 -16.58 5.02
CA PHE A 106 -5.78 -16.82 3.59
C PHE A 106 -4.97 -18.11 3.29
N PHE A 107 -4.07 -18.50 4.18
CA PHE A 107 -3.31 -19.76 4.08
C PHE A 107 -3.84 -20.88 4.97
N ASN A 108 -5.17 -21.04 5.07
CA ASN A 108 -5.75 -22.27 5.60
C ASN A 108 -5.40 -23.48 4.70
N GLU A 109 -5.59 -24.70 5.19
CA GLU A 109 -5.21 -25.92 4.46
C GLU A 109 -5.88 -26.02 3.09
N LYS A 110 -7.19 -25.77 3.02
CA LYS A 110 -7.98 -25.79 1.77
C LYS A 110 -7.38 -24.83 0.72
N ASN A 111 -6.98 -23.64 1.13
CA ASN A 111 -6.39 -22.63 0.25
C ASN A 111 -5.01 -23.02 -0.20
N LYS A 112 -4.17 -23.58 0.68
CA LYS A 112 -2.85 -24.08 0.30
C LYS A 112 -2.97 -25.12 -0.82
N TYR A 113 -3.88 -26.08 -0.69
CA TYR A 113 -4.14 -27.08 -1.73
C TYR A 113 -4.66 -26.47 -3.03
N TRP A 114 -5.58 -25.51 -2.92
CA TRP A 114 -6.11 -24.84 -4.11
C TRP A 114 -5.04 -24.04 -4.84
N LEU A 115 -4.21 -23.27 -4.11
CA LEU A 115 -3.11 -22.48 -4.68
C LEU A 115 -2.13 -23.41 -5.40
N LEU A 116 -1.75 -24.53 -4.78
CA LEU A 116 -0.87 -25.55 -5.37
C LEU A 116 -1.43 -26.19 -6.64
N SER A 117 -2.76 -26.24 -6.76
CA SER A 117 -3.46 -26.87 -7.89
C SER A 117 -3.73 -25.89 -9.03
N ASN A 118 -3.91 -24.60 -8.71
CA ASN A 118 -4.43 -23.61 -9.66
C ASN A 118 -3.43 -22.54 -10.05
N ILE A 119 -2.44 -22.24 -9.20
CA ILE A 119 -1.41 -21.24 -9.51
C ILE A 119 -0.22 -21.93 -10.16
N LEU A 120 0.23 -21.35 -11.26
CA LEU A 120 1.43 -21.79 -11.98
C LEU A 120 2.66 -21.29 -11.22
N ILE A 121 3.01 -21.99 -10.15
CA ILE A 121 4.20 -21.77 -9.35
C ILE A 121 4.94 -23.08 -9.11
N GLU A 122 6.25 -23.00 -8.91
CA GLU A 122 7.02 -24.17 -8.50
C GLU A 122 6.66 -24.55 -7.06
N LYS A 123 6.15 -25.77 -6.89
CA LYS A 123 5.68 -26.28 -5.59
C LYS A 123 6.79 -26.24 -4.54
N LYS A 124 8.03 -26.61 -4.91
CA LYS A 124 9.18 -26.59 -4.00
C LYS A 124 9.41 -25.20 -3.41
N PHE A 125 9.43 -24.17 -4.26
CA PHE A 125 9.53 -22.79 -3.81
C PHE A 125 8.35 -22.41 -2.90
N PHE A 126 7.12 -22.71 -3.31
CA PHE A 126 5.93 -22.33 -2.54
C PHE A 126 5.90 -22.96 -1.14
N PHE A 127 6.32 -24.22 -1.00
CA PHE A 127 6.42 -24.87 0.31
C PHE A 127 7.52 -24.27 1.20
N ILE A 128 8.68 -23.95 0.62
CA ILE A 128 9.75 -23.24 1.37
C ILE A 128 9.21 -21.88 1.83
N TRP A 129 8.49 -21.18 0.97
CA TRP A 129 7.89 -19.89 1.27
C TRP A 129 6.88 -19.96 2.41
N LEU A 130 5.96 -20.93 2.37
CA LEU A 130 4.97 -21.15 3.43
C LEU A 130 5.57 -21.49 4.80
N LYS A 131 6.75 -22.11 4.85
CA LYS A 131 7.40 -22.51 6.11
C LYS A 131 8.11 -21.35 6.82
N ARG A 132 8.36 -20.21 6.16
CA ARG A 132 9.05 -19.08 6.78
C ARG A 132 8.14 -18.39 7.80
N LYS A 133 8.63 -18.23 9.03
CA LYS A 133 7.92 -17.53 10.12
C LYS A 133 8.00 -16.01 10.00
N ASN A 134 9.06 -15.47 9.38
CA ASN A 134 9.29 -14.03 9.25
C ASN A 134 8.78 -13.52 7.91
N ILE A 135 7.65 -12.79 7.95
CA ILE A 135 7.02 -12.18 6.78
C ILE A 135 7.63 -10.78 6.59
N GLY A 136 8.55 -10.63 5.63
CA GLY A 136 9.06 -9.32 5.20
C GLY A 136 8.05 -8.57 4.32
N ILE A 137 8.37 -7.31 3.94
CA ILE A 137 7.52 -6.51 3.03
C ILE A 137 7.26 -7.26 1.72
N GLU A 138 8.26 -7.96 1.19
CA GLU A 138 8.17 -8.69 -0.07
C GLU A 138 7.23 -9.89 0.03
N ASP A 139 7.22 -10.56 1.19
CA ASP A 139 6.25 -11.61 1.48
C ASP A 139 4.82 -11.06 1.50
N THR A 140 4.62 -9.80 1.92
CA THR A 140 3.31 -9.14 1.83
C THR A 140 2.89 -8.88 0.39
N GLN A 141 3.81 -8.46 -0.49
CA GLN A 141 3.51 -8.23 -1.90
C GLN A 141 3.19 -9.53 -2.62
N PHE A 142 4.01 -10.56 -2.40
CA PHE A 142 3.78 -11.88 -2.97
C PHE A 142 2.47 -12.49 -2.47
N LYS A 143 2.18 -12.40 -1.16
CA LYS A 143 0.88 -12.78 -0.59
C LYS A 143 -0.29 -12.07 -1.27
N ARG A 144 -0.20 -10.75 -1.48
CA ARG A 144 -1.24 -9.97 -2.19
C ARG A 144 -1.45 -10.45 -3.63
N ILE A 145 -0.36 -10.76 -4.34
CA ILE A 145 -0.43 -11.34 -5.69
C ILE A 145 -1.21 -12.66 -5.67
N LEU A 146 -0.95 -13.53 -4.69
CA LEU A 146 -1.69 -14.78 -4.54
C LEU A 146 -3.16 -14.54 -4.16
N GLU A 147 -3.44 -13.61 -3.25
CA GLU A 147 -4.80 -13.21 -2.88
C GLU A 147 -5.58 -12.72 -4.11
N ASN A 148 -4.97 -11.89 -4.94
CA ASN A 148 -5.57 -11.41 -6.19
C ASN A 148 -5.79 -12.52 -7.22
N LEU A 149 -4.89 -13.51 -7.29
CA LEU A 149 -5.06 -14.67 -8.16
C LEU A 149 -6.20 -15.60 -7.69
N SER A 150 -6.39 -15.71 -6.37
CA SER A 150 -7.50 -16.44 -5.77
C SER A 150 -8.83 -15.70 -5.95
N PHE A 151 -8.81 -14.37 -5.89
CA PHE A 151 -9.98 -13.53 -6.07
C PHE A 151 -10.31 -13.33 -7.55
N ARG A 152 -10.84 -14.38 -8.21
CA ARG A 152 -11.36 -14.30 -9.57
C ARG A 152 -12.77 -13.73 -9.59
N SER A 153 -12.91 -12.43 -9.39
CA SER A 153 -14.17 -11.74 -9.65
C SER A 153 -14.15 -11.07 -11.02
N ASN A 154 -15.27 -11.18 -11.76
CA ASN A 154 -15.52 -10.32 -12.92
C ASN A 154 -15.81 -8.85 -12.51
N LEU A 155 -15.86 -8.58 -11.19
CA LEU A 155 -16.08 -7.26 -10.66
C LEU A 155 -14.76 -6.47 -10.66
N ASN A 156 -14.86 -5.19 -11.00
CA ASN A 156 -13.77 -4.26 -10.78
C ASN A 156 -13.58 -4.08 -9.27
N PHE A 157 -12.35 -4.24 -8.79
CA PHE A 157 -12.02 -4.04 -7.38
C PHE A 157 -10.69 -3.30 -7.22
N ILE A 158 -10.53 -2.68 -6.05
CA ILE A 158 -9.29 -2.08 -5.58
C ILE A 158 -8.81 -2.86 -4.36
N ASP A 159 -7.57 -3.33 -4.40
CA ASP A 159 -6.88 -3.78 -3.18
C ASP A 159 -6.20 -2.56 -2.52
N TYR A 160 -6.55 -2.31 -1.27
CA TYR A 160 -5.94 -1.26 -0.47
C TYR A 160 -5.68 -1.76 0.96
N ASN A 161 -4.41 -1.89 1.33
CA ASN A 161 -3.97 -2.35 2.65
C ASN A 161 -4.62 -3.69 3.07
N GLY A 162 -4.78 -4.63 2.14
CA GLY A 162 -5.39 -5.93 2.41
C GLY A 162 -6.91 -5.88 2.55
N LEU A 163 -7.53 -4.79 2.13
CA LEU A 163 -8.97 -4.67 1.94
C LEU A 163 -9.28 -4.72 0.45
N ILE A 164 -10.26 -5.54 0.07
CA ILE A 164 -10.84 -5.50 -1.27
C ILE A 164 -12.02 -4.53 -1.25
N ILE A 165 -11.91 -3.49 -2.06
CA ILE A 165 -12.88 -2.41 -2.20
C ILE A 165 -13.58 -2.58 -3.53
N LEU A 166 -14.87 -2.86 -3.49
CA LEU A 166 -15.73 -3.07 -4.65
C LEU A 166 -16.63 -1.85 -4.85
N PRO A 167 -16.38 -1.03 -5.87
CA PRO A 167 -17.20 0.13 -6.20
C PRO A 167 -18.49 -0.24 -6.93
N PHE A 168 -19.60 0.43 -6.60
CA PHE A 168 -20.89 0.28 -7.27
C PHE A 168 -21.57 1.62 -7.51
N LYS A 169 -22.14 1.79 -8.71
CA LYS A 169 -22.94 2.98 -9.08
C LYS A 169 -24.31 3.00 -8.42
N THR A 170 -24.93 1.84 -8.25
CA THR A 170 -26.24 1.65 -7.63
C THR A 170 -26.13 0.68 -6.46
N PHE A 171 -27.17 0.61 -5.62
CA PHE A 171 -27.18 -0.31 -4.49
C PHE A 171 -27.06 -1.76 -5.00
N PRO A 172 -25.98 -2.49 -4.67
CA PRO A 172 -25.76 -3.80 -5.25
C PRO A 172 -26.76 -4.80 -4.70
N LYS A 173 -27.34 -5.63 -5.58
CA LYS A 173 -28.13 -6.79 -5.13
C LYS A 173 -27.17 -7.76 -4.43
N PHE A 174 -27.30 -7.91 -3.11
CA PHE A 174 -26.43 -8.77 -2.29
C PHE A 174 -26.30 -10.20 -2.81
N LYS A 175 -27.33 -10.73 -3.49
CA LYS A 175 -27.30 -12.05 -4.14
C LYS A 175 -26.17 -12.16 -5.18
N ILE A 176 -25.88 -11.08 -5.92
CA ILE A 176 -24.79 -11.02 -6.92
C ILE A 176 -23.43 -11.01 -6.24
N ILE A 177 -23.29 -10.23 -5.16
CA ILE A 177 -22.04 -10.18 -4.37
C ILE A 177 -21.78 -11.56 -3.75
N LYS A 178 -22.79 -12.16 -3.11
CA LYS A 178 -22.68 -13.49 -2.50
C LYS A 178 -22.35 -14.53 -3.56
N SER A 179 -23.04 -14.56 -4.71
CA SER A 179 -22.76 -15.55 -5.74
C SER A 179 -21.41 -15.36 -6.45
N SER A 180 -20.87 -14.15 -6.53
CA SER A 180 -19.56 -13.90 -7.17
C SER A 180 -18.39 -14.08 -6.20
N ILE A 181 -18.56 -13.75 -4.93
CA ILE A 181 -17.48 -13.73 -3.93
C ILE A 181 -17.45 -15.00 -3.09
N ILE A 182 -18.63 -15.47 -2.65
CA ILE A 182 -18.76 -16.61 -1.73
C ILE A 182 -18.63 -17.95 -2.49
N LYS A 183 -18.71 -17.95 -3.83
CA LYS A 183 -18.41 -19.16 -4.63
C LYS A 183 -16.94 -19.57 -4.60
N SER A 184 -16.03 -18.76 -4.06
CA SER A 184 -14.71 -19.24 -3.69
C SER A 184 -14.80 -19.80 -2.26
N PRO A 185 -14.95 -21.12 -2.04
CA PRO A 185 -15.02 -21.73 -0.69
C PRO A 185 -13.71 -21.59 0.11
N LEU A 186 -12.79 -20.79 -0.42
CA LEU A 186 -11.41 -20.65 -0.04
C LEU A 186 -11.22 -19.44 0.88
N LEU A 187 -11.90 -18.34 0.58
CA LEU A 187 -11.68 -17.09 1.28
C LEU A 187 -12.63 -16.94 2.47
N GLN A 188 -12.10 -17.11 3.68
CA GLN A 188 -12.86 -16.81 4.90
C GLN A 188 -12.97 -15.29 5.05
N ILE A 189 -14.18 -14.76 4.89
CA ILE A 189 -14.48 -13.34 5.05
C ILE A 189 -14.41 -13.02 6.55
N LYS A 190 -13.46 -12.18 6.95
CA LYS A 190 -13.39 -11.59 8.30
C LYS A 190 -14.36 -10.45 8.46
N PHE A 191 -14.47 -9.63 7.42
CA PHE A 191 -15.24 -8.40 7.44
C PHE A 191 -15.83 -8.15 6.06
N ALA A 192 -17.11 -7.81 6.03
CA ALA A 192 -17.81 -7.39 4.84
C ALA A 192 -18.77 -6.26 5.23
N LYS A 193 -18.62 -5.09 4.62
CA LYS A 193 -19.51 -3.96 4.91
C LYS A 193 -19.75 -3.12 3.68
N LEU A 194 -21.02 -2.82 3.43
CA LEU A 194 -21.46 -1.88 2.42
C LEU A 194 -21.53 -0.49 3.03
N TYR A 195 -21.05 0.50 2.28
CA TYR A 195 -21.11 1.90 2.66
C TYR A 195 -21.72 2.71 1.52
N SER A 196 -22.61 3.64 1.86
CA SER A 196 -23.01 4.72 0.96
C SER A 196 -21.93 5.81 0.99
N ILE A 197 -21.51 6.28 -0.18
CA ILE A 197 -20.58 7.41 -0.28
C ILE A 197 -21.29 8.70 0.19
N LYS A 198 -22.60 8.83 -0.01
CA LYS A 198 -23.38 10.00 0.41
C LYS A 198 -23.37 10.21 1.92
N GLU A 199 -23.37 9.12 2.69
CA GLU A 199 -23.26 9.16 4.15
C GLU A 199 -21.83 9.45 4.64
N GLY A 200 -20.89 9.59 3.70
CA GLY A 200 -19.47 9.66 3.95
C GLY A 200 -18.89 8.26 4.22
N LEU A 201 -17.81 7.93 3.50
CA LEU A 201 -16.96 6.80 3.88
C LEU A 201 -16.27 7.13 5.20
N ASN A 202 -16.96 6.81 6.29
CA ASN A 202 -16.39 6.78 7.63
C ASN A 202 -15.41 5.60 7.68
N LEU A 203 -14.25 5.75 7.04
CA LEU A 203 -13.04 4.96 7.25
C LEU A 203 -12.54 5.27 8.68
N LEU A 204 -13.38 4.98 9.67
CA LEU A 204 -13.23 5.30 11.09
C LEU A 204 -11.91 4.78 11.65
N TYR A 205 -11.38 3.70 11.07
CA TYR A 205 -10.04 3.19 11.38
C TYR A 205 -8.94 4.24 11.18
N TRP A 206 -9.00 5.02 10.11
CA TRP A 206 -8.01 6.08 9.83
C TRP A 206 -8.13 7.21 10.85
N ARG A 207 -9.35 7.68 11.12
CA ARG A 207 -9.59 8.73 12.12
C ARG A 207 -9.20 8.29 13.53
N GLN A 208 -9.47 7.04 13.92
CA GLN A 208 -9.12 6.52 15.23
C GLN A 208 -7.61 6.31 15.38
N ASN A 209 -6.94 5.74 14.38
CA ASN A 209 -5.48 5.58 14.41
C ASN A 209 -4.79 6.94 14.40
N TYR A 210 -5.21 7.88 13.55
CA TYR A 210 -4.68 9.25 13.54
C TYR A 210 -4.83 9.93 14.91
N LYS A 211 -5.99 9.78 15.58
CA LYS A 211 -6.19 10.28 16.95
C LYS A 211 -5.24 9.62 17.95
N LYS A 212 -5.06 8.30 17.91
CA LYS A 212 -4.15 7.55 18.79
C LYS A 212 -2.69 7.94 18.55
N GLU A 213 -2.28 8.06 17.30
CA GLU A 213 -0.93 8.46 16.93
C GLU A 213 -0.61 9.89 17.31
N LEU A 214 -1.52 10.84 17.07
CA LEU A 214 -1.35 12.21 17.53
C LEU A 214 -1.21 12.29 19.05
N LYS A 215 -2.03 11.54 19.80
CA LYS A 215 -1.87 11.45 21.27
C LYS A 215 -0.50 10.90 21.67
N ARG A 216 0.07 9.96 20.91
CA ARG A 216 1.42 9.42 21.15
C ARG A 216 2.52 10.42 20.83
N CYS A 217 2.34 11.26 19.80
CA CYS A 217 3.33 12.28 19.42
C CYS A 217 3.28 13.48 20.38
N LEU A 218 2.09 13.88 20.84
CA LEU A 218 1.91 15.01 21.75
C LEU A 218 2.02 14.60 23.23
N LYS A 219 3.08 13.86 23.59
CA LYS A 219 3.41 13.59 25.00
C LYS A 219 4.02 14.84 25.64
N ILE A 220 3.70 15.12 26.90
CA ILE A 220 4.09 16.37 27.59
C ILE A 220 5.62 16.52 27.70
N ASN A 221 6.33 15.41 27.90
CA ASN A 221 7.77 15.41 28.21
C ASN A 221 8.69 15.39 26.98
N GLN A 222 8.16 15.52 25.77
CA GLN A 222 8.98 15.51 24.55
C GLN A 222 9.44 16.92 24.17
N PRO A 223 10.69 17.06 23.67
CA PRO A 223 11.17 18.28 23.02
C PRO A 223 10.27 18.69 21.83
N ILE A 224 10.14 19.99 21.59
CA ILE A 224 9.18 20.54 20.60
C ILE A 224 9.65 20.30 19.16
N ASP A 225 10.93 20.51 18.93
CA ASP A 225 11.69 20.13 17.74
C ASP A 225 11.44 18.66 17.34
N HIS A 226 11.60 17.72 18.28
CA HIS A 226 11.33 16.30 18.03
C HIS A 226 9.86 16.04 17.66
N ILE A 227 8.91 16.78 18.25
CA ILE A 227 7.48 16.67 17.89
C ILE A 227 7.26 17.19 16.47
N ILE A 228 7.85 18.32 16.10
CA ILE A 228 7.76 18.88 14.74
C ILE A 228 8.31 17.87 13.73
N GLU A 229 9.48 17.29 13.98
CA GLU A 229 10.08 16.27 13.12
C GLU A 229 9.23 15.01 13.02
N THR A 230 8.69 14.52 14.13
CA THR A 230 7.81 13.35 14.15
C THR A 230 6.53 13.59 13.34
N LEU A 231 5.93 14.78 13.47
CA LEU A 231 4.73 15.16 12.73
C LEU A 231 5.03 15.29 11.22
N LYS A 232 6.19 15.85 10.84
CA LYS A 232 6.68 15.89 9.45
C LYS A 232 6.87 14.49 8.89
N LYS A 233 7.65 13.65 9.58
CA LYS A 233 8.02 12.29 9.13
C LYS A 233 6.79 11.40 8.92
N LYS A 234 5.76 11.56 9.76
CA LYS A 234 4.52 10.79 9.64
C LYS A 234 3.56 11.29 8.56
N ASN A 235 3.91 12.34 7.81
CA ASN A 235 3.03 12.97 6.81
C ASN A 235 1.63 13.27 7.36
N LEU A 236 1.51 13.56 8.66
CA LEU A 236 0.22 13.87 9.31
C LEU A 236 -0.33 15.23 8.85
N VAL A 237 0.52 16.00 8.16
CA VAL A 237 0.22 17.20 7.39
C VAL A 237 0.48 16.85 5.92
N SER A 238 -0.48 16.23 5.25
CA SER A 238 -0.36 15.87 3.84
C SER A 238 -0.34 17.14 3.00
N GLN A 239 0.84 17.54 2.51
CA GLN A 239 1.02 18.68 1.59
C GLN A 239 0.35 18.51 0.21
N ARG A 240 -0.27 17.35 -0.08
CA ARG A 240 -0.77 16.99 -1.42
C ARG A 240 -2.29 16.87 -1.53
N SER A 241 -3.03 17.23 -0.50
CA SER A 241 -4.49 17.23 -0.49
C SER A 241 -5.00 18.59 -0.03
N PRO A 242 -6.09 19.13 -0.60
CA PRO A 242 -6.65 20.41 -0.17
C PRO A 242 -6.91 20.39 1.34
N PRO A 243 -6.86 21.56 2.02
CA PRO A 243 -6.94 21.67 3.46
C PRO A 243 -8.26 21.10 3.97
N LEU A 244 -8.24 19.82 4.32
CA LEU A 244 -9.33 19.15 5.00
C LEU A 244 -9.40 19.69 6.44
N ARG A 245 -10.59 19.63 7.06
CA ARG A 245 -10.84 19.88 8.51
C ARG A 245 -9.78 19.30 9.47
N GLY A 246 -8.95 18.35 9.01
CA GLY A 246 -7.83 17.79 9.76
C GLY A 246 -6.76 18.80 10.18
N GLU A 247 -6.44 19.81 9.37
CA GLU A 247 -5.37 20.77 9.72
C GLU A 247 -5.78 21.71 10.85
N GLN A 248 -7.02 22.18 10.85
CA GLN A 248 -7.61 22.90 11.99
C GLN A 248 -7.58 22.05 13.26
N GLN A 249 -8.00 20.78 13.16
CA GLN A 249 -7.98 19.87 14.31
C GLN A 249 -6.56 19.63 14.82
N LEU A 250 -5.57 19.61 13.94
CA LEU A 250 -4.18 19.49 14.32
C LEU A 250 -3.70 20.75 15.05
N PHE A 251 -3.99 21.94 14.51
CA PHE A 251 -3.71 23.22 15.16
C PHE A 251 -4.27 23.26 16.58
N TYR A 252 -5.57 22.98 16.76
CA TYR A 252 -6.20 23.00 18.09
C TYR A 252 -5.58 22.00 19.06
N LYS A 253 -5.19 20.81 18.57
CA LYS A 253 -4.51 19.82 19.41
C LYS A 253 -3.12 20.26 19.83
N ILE A 254 -2.33 20.85 18.92
CA ILE A 254 -1.01 21.41 19.24
C ILE A 254 -1.17 22.57 20.22
N TRP A 255 -2.12 23.48 19.95
CA TRP A 255 -2.41 24.62 20.82
C TRP A 255 -2.77 24.21 22.24
N HIS A 256 -3.70 23.26 22.38
CA HIS A 256 -4.10 22.72 23.66
C HIS A 256 -2.96 21.97 24.36
N TRP A 257 -2.13 21.26 23.61
CA TRP A 257 -0.93 20.61 24.14
C TRP A 257 0.10 21.64 24.66
N LEU A 258 0.37 22.72 23.92
CA LEU A 258 1.26 23.81 24.36
C LEU A 258 0.75 24.47 25.64
N LYS A 259 -0.57 24.74 25.71
CA LYS A 259 -1.22 25.27 26.92
C LYS A 259 -1.02 24.35 28.13
N LYS A 260 -1.13 23.04 27.94
CA LYS A 260 -0.88 22.05 29.00
C LYS A 260 0.58 21.98 29.42
N LYS A 261 1.51 22.09 28.46
CA LYS A 261 2.96 22.04 28.70
C LYS A 261 3.47 23.29 29.41
N HIS A 262 2.94 24.46 29.08
CA HIS A 262 3.35 25.76 29.62
C HIS A 262 2.21 26.44 30.39
N ARG A 263 1.79 25.83 31.52
CA ARG A 263 0.63 26.31 32.30
C ARG A 263 0.75 27.77 32.76
N ASN A 264 1.97 28.23 33.01
CA ASN A 264 2.26 29.56 33.55
C ASN A 264 2.51 30.61 32.46
N LYS A 265 2.26 30.30 31.19
CA LYS A 265 2.49 31.23 30.08
C LYS A 265 1.17 31.65 29.44
N SER A 266 1.06 32.95 29.15
CA SER A 266 -0.13 33.53 28.52
C SER A 266 -0.32 33.01 27.09
N SER A 267 -1.55 33.09 26.56
CA SER A 267 -1.82 32.74 25.16
C SER A 267 -1.00 33.59 24.19
N LYS A 268 -0.86 34.89 24.50
CA LYS A 268 -0.06 35.83 23.71
C LYS A 268 1.40 35.39 23.63
N TRP A 269 1.98 35.00 24.76
CA TRP A 269 3.35 34.47 24.82
C TRP A 269 3.51 33.21 23.96
N LEU A 270 2.59 32.24 24.08
CA LEU A 270 2.64 31.01 23.27
C LEU A 270 2.53 31.28 21.78
N TYR A 271 1.67 32.21 21.38
CA TYR A 271 1.53 32.61 19.98
C TYR A 271 2.80 33.26 19.45
N GLN A 272 3.32 34.25 20.19
CA GLN A 272 4.55 34.96 19.81
C GLN A 272 5.77 34.04 19.77
N HIS A 273 5.84 33.04 20.66
CA HIS A 273 7.01 32.17 20.73
C HIS A 273 6.98 31.06 19.68
N TYR A 274 5.82 30.42 19.46
CA TYR A 274 5.72 29.22 18.61
C TYR A 274 5.07 29.45 17.25
N TRP A 275 4.34 30.54 17.08
CA TRP A 275 3.51 30.81 15.90
C TRP A 275 3.85 32.12 15.20
N GLN A 276 4.95 32.78 15.58
CA GLN A 276 5.35 34.10 15.06
C GLN A 276 5.44 34.16 13.53
N LYS A 277 5.88 33.05 12.93
CA LYS A 277 6.07 32.94 11.47
C LYS A 277 4.77 32.68 10.72
N SER A 278 3.62 32.62 11.39
CA SER A 278 2.32 32.35 10.74
C SER A 278 1.91 33.49 9.81
N THR A 279 1.34 33.15 8.66
CA THR A 279 0.85 34.10 7.65
C THR A 279 -0.68 34.19 7.70
N SER A 280 -1.28 35.04 6.84
CA SER A 280 -2.74 35.08 6.66
C SER A 280 -3.31 33.72 6.25
N THR A 281 -2.60 32.99 5.40
CA THR A 281 -3.05 31.71 4.81
C THR A 281 -2.56 30.46 5.55
N LYS A 282 -1.53 30.57 6.40
CA LYS A 282 -0.90 29.42 7.06
C LYS A 282 -0.61 29.65 8.54
N TRP A 283 -0.90 28.65 9.37
CA TRP A 283 -0.32 28.52 10.70
C TRP A 283 1.06 27.84 10.59
N ILE A 284 2.11 28.50 11.06
CA ILE A 284 3.47 27.96 11.04
C ILE A 284 3.90 27.73 12.48
N PHE A 285 3.89 26.48 12.91
CA PHE A 285 4.38 26.04 14.21
C PHE A 285 5.89 25.86 14.13
N SER A 286 6.68 26.71 14.78
CA SER A 286 8.14 26.66 14.67
C SER A 286 8.83 26.67 16.03
N MET A 287 9.94 25.95 16.11
CA MET A 287 10.91 26.00 17.19
C MET A 287 12.30 25.84 16.59
N GLU A 288 13.18 26.79 16.88
CA GLU A 288 14.57 26.81 16.38
C GLU A 288 14.62 26.64 14.84
N ASN A 289 15.25 25.56 14.38
CA ASN A 289 15.47 25.23 12.97
C ASN A 289 14.36 24.36 12.35
N SER A 290 13.29 24.05 13.10
CA SER A 290 12.21 23.18 12.68
C SER A 290 10.87 23.95 12.57
N ASN A 291 10.10 23.66 11.52
CA ASN A 291 8.81 24.33 11.25
C ASN A 291 7.74 23.38 10.68
N LEU A 292 6.49 23.47 11.15
CA LEU A 292 5.35 22.72 10.61
C LEU A 292 4.32 23.72 10.07
N SER A 293 4.09 23.70 8.76
CA SER A 293 3.11 24.57 8.11
C SER A 293 1.76 23.87 7.98
N MET A 294 0.69 24.51 8.41
CA MET A 294 -0.71 24.08 8.23
C MET A 294 -1.48 25.21 7.55
N TYR A 295 -2.40 24.91 6.64
CA TYR A 295 -3.23 25.91 5.98
C TYR A 295 -4.42 26.27 6.87
N LYS A 296 -4.79 27.56 6.85
CA LYS A 296 -6.02 28.02 7.46
C LYS A 296 -7.21 27.67 6.54
N PRO A 297 -8.41 27.45 7.10
CA PRO A 297 -9.61 27.52 6.27
C PRO A 297 -9.65 28.86 5.52
N MET A 298 -9.95 28.79 4.24
CA MET A 298 -10.57 29.92 3.55
C MET A 298 -12.00 30.08 4.06
#